data_AF-A0A1M6TL07-F1
#
_entry.id   AF-A0A1M6TL07-F1
#
_cell.length_a   1.000
_cell.length_b   1.000
_cell.length_c   1.000
_cell.angle_alpha   90.00
_cell.angle_beta   90.00
_cell.angle_gamma   90.00
#
_symmetry.space_group_name_H-M   'P 1'
#
loop_
_entity.id
_entity.type
_entity.pdbx_description
1 polymer ?
#
loop_
_entity_poly.entity_id
_entity_poly.type
_entity_poly.pdbx_seq_one_letter_code
_entity_poly.pdbx_strand_id
1 'polypeptide(L)'
;MFFRPGVKSTVKRLAACGLALLTALALTPGTASAERYSARYVLAVTDDSTGERSVTTLNCAPAGGAHPGARAACDAIAEAGSIEAIAPADGVCTMEYRPVTATAHGHEQFEATFGNPCVLRLAKGEVFAF
;
A
#
# COMPACT_ATOMS: atom_id res chain seq x y z
N MET A 1 -0.42 -60.67 -58.18
CA MET A 1 -1.52 -61.64 -58.02
C MET A 1 -2.32 -61.21 -56.78
N PHE A 2 -3.50 -60.61 -56.92
CA PHE A 2 -4.78 -61.28 -57.16
C PHE A 2 -4.99 -62.47 -56.20
N PHE A 3 -5.71 -62.29 -55.08
CA PHE A 3 -7.09 -62.76 -54.88
C PHE A 3 -7.54 -62.55 -53.42
N ARG A 4 -8.74 -61.96 -53.24
CA ARG A 4 -9.61 -62.01 -52.04
C ARG A 4 -10.18 -63.47 -51.91
N PRO A 5 -11.24 -63.86 -51.14
CA PRO A 5 -12.06 -63.19 -50.11
C PRO A 5 -12.55 -64.12 -48.95
N GLY A 6 -13.43 -63.59 -48.07
CA GLY A 6 -14.49 -64.34 -47.34
C GLY A 6 -14.23 -64.46 -45.82
N VAL A 7 -15.14 -64.15 -44.89
CA VAL A 7 -16.60 -64.19 -44.92
C VAL A 7 -17.18 -63.32 -43.77
N LYS A 8 -18.20 -62.49 -44.11
CA LYS A 8 -19.55 -62.32 -43.51
C LYS A 8 -19.70 -62.56 -41.98
N SER A 9 -20.47 -61.84 -41.16
CA SER A 9 -21.48 -60.77 -41.28
C SER A 9 -21.93 -60.47 -39.83
N THR A 10 -22.14 -59.19 -39.50
CA THR A 10 -23.21 -58.59 -38.62
C THR A 10 -23.58 -59.30 -37.30
N VAL A 11 -23.66 -58.69 -36.11
CA VAL A 11 -24.44 -57.54 -35.59
C VAL A 11 -23.90 -57.31 -34.15
N LYS A 12 -23.87 -56.15 -33.50
CA LYS A 12 -25.00 -55.37 -32.97
C LYS A 12 -24.42 -54.12 -32.31
N ARG A 13 -24.88 -52.93 -32.71
CA ARG A 13 -24.54 -51.67 -32.04
C ARG A 13 -25.40 -51.53 -30.79
N LEU A 14 -24.77 -51.49 -29.62
CA LEU A 14 -25.30 -50.85 -28.43
C LEU A 14 -24.27 -49.79 -28.03
N ALA A 15 -24.72 -48.54 -28.06
CA ALA A 15 -23.91 -47.35 -27.98
C ALA A 15 -23.19 -47.26 -26.62
N ALA A 16 -21.87 -47.18 -26.68
CA ALA A 16 -21.02 -46.78 -25.57
C ALA A 16 -21.03 -45.24 -25.49
N CYS A 17 -21.39 -44.70 -24.33
CA CYS A 17 -21.05 -43.33 -23.97
C CYS A 17 -20.27 -43.40 -22.66
N GLY A 18 -18.96 -43.64 -22.77
CA GLY A 18 -18.02 -43.34 -21.72
C GLY A 18 -17.34 -42.02 -22.06
N LEU A 19 -17.13 -41.14 -21.08
CA LEU A 19 -15.86 -40.45 -20.86
C LEU A 19 -15.90 -39.52 -19.64
N ALA A 20 -14.81 -39.63 -18.87
CA ALA A 20 -14.15 -38.59 -18.07
C ALA A 20 -14.84 -38.06 -16.80
N LEU A 21 -14.39 -38.57 -15.65
CA LEU A 21 -14.31 -37.79 -14.42
C LEU A 21 -13.35 -36.62 -14.64
N LEU A 22 -13.87 -35.40 -14.71
CA LEU A 22 -13.10 -34.16 -14.61
C LEU A 22 -13.30 -33.62 -13.20
N THR A 23 -12.40 -33.96 -12.27
CA THR A 23 -12.27 -33.25 -11.00
C THR A 23 -11.66 -31.88 -11.29
N ALA A 24 -12.52 -30.87 -11.47
CA ALA A 24 -12.09 -29.49 -11.56
C ALA A 24 -11.56 -29.05 -10.18
N LEU A 25 -10.23 -29.03 -10.04
CA LEU A 25 -9.58 -28.38 -8.89
C LEU A 25 -9.74 -26.88 -9.07
N ALA A 26 -10.78 -26.32 -8.46
CA ALA A 26 -10.98 -24.87 -8.42
C ALA A 26 -9.85 -24.26 -7.59
N LEU A 27 -8.80 -23.76 -8.26
CA LEU A 27 -7.90 -22.78 -7.67
C LEU A 27 -8.71 -21.51 -7.46
N THR A 28 -9.28 -21.34 -6.27
CA THR A 28 -9.77 -20.05 -5.83
C THR A 28 -8.55 -19.13 -5.71
N PRO A 29 -8.43 -18.06 -6.52
CA PRO A 29 -7.47 -17.02 -6.19
C PRO A 29 -7.84 -16.51 -4.80
N GLY A 30 -6.92 -16.62 -3.85
CA GLY A 30 -7.09 -16.01 -2.54
C GLY A 30 -7.25 -14.52 -2.77
N THR A 31 -8.47 -14.01 -2.66
CA THR A 31 -8.67 -12.58 -2.45
C THR A 31 -8.13 -12.31 -1.06
N ALA A 32 -6.83 -12.01 -0.97
CA ALA A 32 -6.37 -11.13 0.06
C ALA A 32 -7.22 -9.87 -0.12
N SER A 33 -8.32 -9.78 0.62
CA SER A 33 -8.85 -8.48 1.00
C SER A 33 -7.69 -7.84 1.73
N ALA A 34 -6.84 -7.15 0.97
CA ALA A 34 -6.06 -6.05 1.49
C ALA A 34 -7.11 -5.27 2.25
N GLU A 35 -7.02 -5.38 3.57
CA GLU A 35 -7.79 -4.56 4.46
C GLU A 35 -7.66 -3.18 3.83
N ARG A 36 -8.77 -2.63 3.35
CA ARG A 36 -8.85 -1.19 3.07
C ARG A 36 -8.81 -0.55 4.46
N TYR A 37 -7.75 -0.85 5.22
CA TYR A 37 -7.39 -0.24 6.47
C TYR A 37 -7.20 1.20 6.04
N SER A 38 -8.17 2.01 6.43
CA SER A 38 -8.18 3.41 6.10
C SER A 38 -6.80 3.94 6.50
N ALA A 39 -6.00 4.35 5.52
CA ALA A 39 -4.67 4.93 5.74
C ALA A 39 -4.85 6.31 6.35
N ARG A 40 -5.24 6.29 7.62
CA ARG A 40 -5.59 7.42 8.45
C ARG A 40 -4.45 7.67 9.41
N TYR A 41 -4.01 8.91 9.42
CA TYR A 41 -2.97 9.40 10.29
C TYR A 41 -3.53 10.58 11.10
N VAL A 42 -3.20 10.59 12.38
CA VAL A 42 -3.22 11.80 13.20
C VAL A 42 -1.77 12.25 13.29
N LEU A 43 -1.47 13.38 12.67
CA LEU A 43 -0.12 13.92 12.59
C LEU A 43 0.00 15.07 13.57
N ALA A 44 1.12 15.15 14.28
CA ALA A 44 1.42 16.27 15.16
C ALA A 44 2.86 16.75 14.99
N VAL A 45 3.06 18.04 15.19
CA VAL A 45 4.38 18.65 15.38
C VAL A 45 4.33 19.45 16.68
N THR A 46 5.27 19.19 17.57
CA THR A 46 5.41 19.91 18.84
C THR A 46 6.72 20.68 18.82
N ASP A 47 6.70 21.97 19.14
CA ASP A 47 7.89 22.73 19.47
C ASP A 47 8.30 22.38 20.90
N ASP A 48 9.46 21.74 21.06
CA ASP A 48 9.89 21.21 22.36
C ASP A 48 10.33 22.32 23.32
N SER A 49 10.56 23.54 22.81
CA SER A 49 10.97 24.70 23.61
C SER A 49 9.78 25.48 24.16
N THR A 50 8.69 25.57 23.41
CA THR A 50 7.48 26.31 23.81
C THR A 50 6.34 25.41 24.28
N GLY A 51 6.37 24.13 23.90
CA GLY A 51 5.26 23.19 24.06
C GLY A 51 4.10 23.44 23.08
N GLU A 52 4.24 24.37 22.14
CA GLU A 52 3.25 24.62 21.11
C GLU A 52 3.07 23.38 20.24
N ARG A 53 1.83 22.98 19.99
CA ARG A 53 1.50 21.74 19.30
C ARG A 53 0.49 21.97 18.18
N SER A 54 0.90 21.67 16.96
CA SER A 54 0.03 21.62 15.78
C SER A 54 -0.39 20.18 15.52
N VAL A 55 -1.66 19.96 15.19
CA VAL A 55 -2.21 18.63 14.92
C VAL A 55 -3.10 18.67 13.69
N THR A 56 -2.99 17.67 12.82
CA THR A 56 -3.88 17.51 11.67
C THR A 56 -4.24 16.05 11.41
N THR A 57 -5.22 15.84 10.55
CA THR A 57 -5.65 14.51 10.11
C THR A 57 -5.35 14.33 8.63
N LEU A 58 -4.86 13.15 8.27
CA LEU A 58 -4.58 12.74 6.90
C LEU A 58 -5.29 11.41 6.64
N ASN A 59 -6.02 11.29 5.54
CA ASN A 59 -6.56 10.03 5.04
C ASN A 59 -6.05 9.82 3.62
N CYS A 60 -5.51 8.64 3.28
CA CYS A 60 -4.96 8.38 1.95
C CYS A 60 -5.86 7.57 1.01
N ALA A 61 -7.00 7.08 1.50
CA ALA A 61 -7.96 6.32 0.69
C ALA A 61 -9.41 6.75 0.99
N PRO A 62 -9.96 7.76 0.29
CA PRO A 62 -9.29 8.69 -0.63
C PRO A 62 -8.44 9.76 0.09
N ALA A 63 -7.50 10.37 -0.62
CA ALA A 63 -6.69 11.49 -0.13
C ALA A 63 -7.58 12.64 0.41
N GLY A 64 -7.39 13.03 1.67
CA GLY A 64 -8.16 14.09 2.32
C GLY A 64 -7.86 14.21 3.82
N GLY A 65 -8.76 14.86 4.56
CA GLY A 65 -8.57 15.22 5.96
C GLY A 65 -8.34 16.72 6.14
N ALA A 66 -7.88 17.12 7.32
CA ALA A 66 -7.57 18.52 7.62
C ALA A 66 -6.16 18.94 7.11
N HIS A 67 -5.34 17.99 6.65
CA HIS A 67 -4.00 18.28 6.15
C HIS A 67 -4.07 19.11 4.85
N PRO A 68 -3.46 20.31 4.78
CA PRO A 68 -3.60 21.21 3.63
C PRO A 68 -3.04 20.61 2.33
N GLY A 69 -1.97 19.82 2.42
CA GLY A 69 -1.35 19.08 1.30
C GLY A 69 -1.70 17.60 1.24
N ALA A 70 -2.91 17.17 1.63
CA ALA A 70 -3.23 15.75 1.87
C ALA A 70 -2.82 14.80 0.72
N ARG A 71 -3.05 15.18 -0.54
CA ARG A 71 -2.67 14.34 -1.68
C ARG A 71 -1.16 14.17 -1.80
N ALA A 72 -0.40 15.25 -1.73
CA ALA A 72 1.06 15.22 -1.83
C ALA A 72 1.70 14.44 -0.65
N ALA A 73 1.18 14.61 0.56
CA ALA A 73 1.61 13.84 1.73
C ALA A 73 1.38 12.33 1.54
N CYS A 74 0.20 11.93 1.05
CA CYS A 74 -0.11 10.52 0.79
C CYS A 74 0.75 9.93 -0.32
N ASP A 75 1.00 10.69 -1.39
CA ASP A 75 1.86 10.25 -2.50
C ASP A 75 3.30 10.02 -1.99
N ALA A 76 3.84 10.92 -1.15
CA ALA A 76 5.17 10.77 -0.56
C ALA A 76 5.28 9.52 0.35
N ILE A 77 4.28 9.26 1.19
CA ILE A 77 4.24 8.05 2.04
C ILE A 77 4.14 6.80 1.17
N ALA A 78 3.31 6.81 0.13
CA ALA A 78 3.14 5.67 -0.76
C ALA A 78 4.41 5.34 -1.56
N GLU A 79 5.13 6.36 -2.02
CA GLU A 79 6.40 6.21 -2.74
C GLU A 79 7.51 5.65 -1.84
N ALA A 80 7.61 6.14 -0.61
CA ALA A 80 8.60 5.67 0.36
C ALA A 80 8.23 4.34 1.03
N GLY A 81 6.93 4.02 1.10
CA GLY A 81 6.36 2.87 1.81
C GLY A 81 6.04 3.12 3.29
N SER A 82 6.62 4.15 3.91
CA SER A 82 6.34 4.61 5.28
C SER A 82 6.85 6.04 5.48
N ILE A 83 6.39 6.75 6.52
CA ILE A 83 6.97 8.06 6.88
C ILE A 83 8.45 7.94 7.25
N GLU A 84 8.84 6.86 7.93
CA GLU A 84 10.23 6.64 8.34
C GLU A 84 11.17 6.53 7.13
N ALA A 85 10.74 5.82 6.08
CA ALA A 85 11.53 5.57 4.88
C ALA A 85 11.65 6.77 3.92
N ILE A 86 10.92 7.87 4.15
CA ILE A 86 11.03 9.08 3.32
C ILE A 86 12.47 9.59 3.36
N ALA A 87 13.09 9.63 2.17
CA ALA A 87 14.42 10.16 1.97
C ALA A 87 14.43 11.69 2.16
N PRO A 88 15.42 12.25 2.87
CA PRO A 88 15.56 13.69 2.98
C PRO A 88 15.79 14.34 1.62
N ALA A 89 15.17 15.50 1.40
CA ALA A 89 15.47 16.37 0.28
C ALA A 89 16.79 17.13 0.50
N ASP A 90 17.47 17.43 -0.61
CA ASP A 90 18.61 18.34 -0.59
C ASP A 90 18.17 19.76 -0.21
N GLY A 91 18.97 20.42 0.63
CA GLY A 91 18.69 21.78 1.07
C GLY A 91 19.66 22.27 2.12
N VAL A 92 19.53 23.55 2.47
CA VAL A 92 20.32 24.18 3.53
C VAL A 92 19.39 24.67 4.63
N CYS A 93 19.71 24.30 5.87
CA CYS A 93 19.05 24.81 7.05
C CYS A 93 20.05 25.61 7.88
N THR A 94 19.55 26.55 8.67
CA THR A 94 20.36 27.17 9.72
C THR A 94 20.75 26.11 10.76
N MET A 95 21.84 26.37 11.48
CA MET A 95 22.30 25.52 12.59
C MET A 95 21.67 25.91 13.94
N GLU A 96 20.57 26.66 13.90
CA GLU A 96 19.84 27.00 15.12
C GLU A 96 19.26 25.74 15.75
N TYR A 97 19.30 25.67 17.08
CA TYR A 97 18.68 24.58 17.83
C TYR A 97 17.34 25.06 18.38
N ARG A 98 16.26 24.65 17.71
CA ARG A 98 14.86 24.89 18.08
C ARG A 98 14.09 23.59 17.85
N PRO A 99 14.32 22.57 18.70
CA PRO A 99 13.90 21.22 18.41
C PRO A 99 12.38 21.10 18.25
N VAL A 100 11.98 20.28 17.27
CA VAL A 100 10.58 19.93 17.05
C VAL A 100 10.41 18.42 17.01
N THR A 101 9.41 17.90 17.69
CA THR A 101 9.04 16.49 17.67
C THR A 101 7.84 16.27 16.78
N ALA A 102 8.01 15.49 15.72
CA ALA A 102 6.97 15.11 14.78
C ALA A 102 6.46 13.71 15.09
N THR A 103 5.14 13.53 15.19
CA THR A 103 4.51 12.24 15.44
C THR A 103 3.43 11.90 14.41
N ALA A 104 3.27 10.61 14.13
CA ALA A 104 2.14 10.06 13.41
C ALA A 104 1.53 8.91 14.20
N HIS A 105 0.21 8.86 14.23
CA HIS A 105 -0.56 7.77 14.81
C HIS A 105 -1.65 7.26 13.87
N GLY A 106 -2.02 5.99 14.00
CA GLY A 106 -3.10 5.38 13.22
C GLY A 106 -2.57 4.24 12.37
N HIS A 107 -2.53 4.43 11.04
CA HIS A 107 -2.00 3.42 10.10
C HIS A 107 -0.56 3.05 10.41
N GLU A 108 0.27 4.01 10.80
CA GLU A 108 1.58 3.73 11.33
C GLU A 108 1.86 4.56 12.58
N GLN A 109 2.81 4.09 13.37
CA GLN A 109 3.36 4.83 14.50
C GLN A 109 4.71 5.38 14.06
N PHE A 110 4.88 6.69 14.14
CA PHE A 110 6.13 7.37 13.85
C PHE A 110 6.36 8.45 14.89
N GLU A 111 7.60 8.59 15.34
CA GLU A 111 8.04 9.66 16.22
C GLU A 111 9.50 9.97 15.94
N ALA A 112 9.81 11.23 15.70
CA ALA A 112 11.19 11.70 15.54
C ALA A 112 11.33 13.17 15.95
N THR A 113 12.44 13.49 16.61
CA THR A 113 12.81 14.87 16.95
C THR A 113 13.85 15.38 15.95
N PHE A 114 13.64 16.59 15.46
CA PHE A 114 14.52 17.28 14.51
C PHE A 114 15.09 18.54 15.15
N GLY A 115 16.34 18.88 14.82
CA GLY A 115 17.04 20.01 15.45
C GLY A 115 16.38 21.37 15.25
N ASN A 116 15.63 21.54 14.16
CA ASN A 116 14.77 22.69 13.91
C ASN A 116 13.67 22.37 12.85
N PRO A 117 12.66 23.23 12.68
CA PRO A 117 11.57 23.01 11.71
C PRO A 117 12.04 22.87 10.25
N CYS A 118 13.15 23.51 9.88
CA CYS A 118 13.71 23.38 8.53
C CYS A 118 14.22 21.95 8.29
N VAL A 119 14.93 21.36 9.27
CA VAL A 119 15.42 19.99 9.17
C VAL A 119 14.27 18.98 9.08
N LEU A 120 13.17 19.17 9.85
CA LEU A 120 11.95 18.37 9.71
C LEU A 120 11.38 18.46 8.29
N ARG A 121 11.27 19.67 7.74
CA ARG A 121 10.75 19.90 6.38
C ARG A 121 11.60 19.19 5.33
N LEU A 122 12.93 19.27 5.41
CA LEU A 122 13.80 18.57 4.47
C LEU A 122 13.69 17.05 4.63
N ALA A 123 13.60 16.55 5.87
CA ALA A 123 13.59 15.12 6.13
C ALA A 123 12.29 14.42 5.72
N LYS A 124 11.14 15.09 5.85
CA LYS A 124 9.81 14.46 5.69
C LYS A 124 8.85 15.20 4.77
N GLY A 125 9.25 16.37 4.28
CA GLY A 125 8.57 17.09 3.22
C GLY A 125 7.11 17.40 3.53
N GLU A 126 6.25 17.05 2.56
CA GLU A 126 4.83 17.36 2.55
C GLU A 126 4.03 16.70 3.67
N VAL A 127 4.56 15.65 4.31
CA VAL A 127 3.85 14.94 5.40
C VAL A 127 3.67 15.82 6.64
N PHE A 128 4.62 16.71 6.93
CA PHE A 128 4.58 17.59 8.11
C PHE A 128 4.51 19.07 7.73
N ALA A 129 3.91 19.38 6.57
CA ALA A 129 3.74 20.74 6.06
C ALA A 129 2.34 21.29 6.38
N PHE A 130 2.04 21.49 7.68
CA PHE A 130 0.75 21.98 8.18
C PHE A 130 0.88 22.90 9.40
#